data_AF-A0A2M7X5H6-F1
#
_entry.id   AF-A0A2M7X5H6-F1
#
_cell.length_a   1.000
_cell.length_b   1.000
_cell.length_c   1.000
_cell.angle_alpha   90.00
_cell.angle_beta   90.00
_cell.angle_gamma   90.00
#
_symmetry.space_group_name_H-M   'P 1'
#
loop_
_entity.id
_entity.type
_entity.pdbx_description
1 polymer ?
#
loop_
_entity_poly.entity_id
_entity_poly.type
_entity_poly.pdbx_seq_one_letter_code
_entity_poly.pdbx_strand_id
1 'polypeptide(L)' 'TDNKNRTVSEIRSIFTKSGGSLAEAGSVAYIFSGVNMEPTFKIPLTGDELSKYENLYEELEGLDDIVDIYSNADL' A
#
# COMPACT_ATOMS: atom_id res chain seq x y z
N THR A 1 3.99 -15.58 -1.39
CA THR A 1 3.66 -16.16 -0.08
C THR A 1 3.20 -17.60 -0.11
N ASP A 2 3.82 -18.39 0.75
CA ASP A 2 3.42 -19.74 1.16
C ASP A 2 2.54 -19.74 2.43
N ASN A 3 2.46 -18.61 3.15
CA ASN A 3 1.69 -18.44 4.38
C ASN A 3 0.93 -17.11 4.41
N LYS A 4 -0.31 -17.14 3.93
CA LYS A 4 -1.20 -15.97 3.86
C LYS A 4 -1.42 -15.28 5.20
N ASN A 5 -1.57 -16.05 6.28
CA ASN A 5 -1.88 -15.48 7.60
C ASN A 5 -0.69 -14.70 8.17
N ARG A 6 0.54 -15.17 7.93
CA ARG A 6 1.77 -14.45 8.29
C ARG A 6 1.85 -13.13 7.50
N THR A 7 1.77 -13.21 6.18
CA THR A 7 1.89 -12.02 5.32
C THR A 7 0.82 -10.97 5.63
N VAL A 8 -0.43 -11.37 5.84
CA VAL A 8 -1.51 -10.42 6.23
C VAL A 8 -1.23 -9.75 7.57
N SER A 9 -0.65 -10.49 8.53
CA SER A 9 -0.29 -9.94 9.84
C SER A 9 0.85 -8.93 9.73
N GLU A 10 1.86 -9.22 8.92
CA GLU A 10 2.99 -8.31 8.62
C GLU A 10 2.49 -7.03 7.96
N ILE A 11 1.69 -7.14 6.88
CA ILE A 11 1.09 -5.99 6.20
C ILE A 11 0.29 -5.14 7.20
N ARG A 12 -0.58 -5.75 8.01
CA ARG A 12 -1.39 -5.02 9.00
C ARG A 12 -0.51 -4.27 10.02
N SER A 13 0.57 -4.90 10.48
CA SER A 13 1.52 -4.27 11.41
C SER A 13 2.19 -3.06 10.78
N ILE A 14 2.67 -3.19 9.54
CA ILE A 14 3.31 -2.11 8.79
C ILE A 14 2.35 -0.92 8.62
N PHE A 15 1.12 -1.16 8.15
CA PHE A 15 0.10 -0.10 8.02
C PHE A 15 -0.16 0.59 9.37
N THR A 16 -0.29 -0.17 10.45
CA THR A 16 -0.54 0.40 11.79
C THR A 16 0.62 1.27 12.27
N LYS A 17 1.87 0.84 12.03
CA LYS A 17 3.09 1.59 12.36
C LYS A 17 3.16 2.93 11.60
N SER A 18 2.74 2.94 10.35
CA SER A 18 2.71 4.15 9.50
C SER A 18 1.47 5.04 9.73
N GLY A 19 0.61 4.69 10.69
CA GLY A 19 -0.59 5.48 11.03
C GLY A 19 -1.80 5.24 10.13
N GLY A 20 -1.79 4.18 9.32
CA GLY A 20 -2.89 3.74 8.48
C GLY A 20 -3.57 2.46 8.99
N SER A 21 -4.43 1.88 8.17
CA SER A 21 -5.09 0.60 8.46
C SER A 21 -5.34 -0.21 7.20
N LEU A 22 -5.29 -1.54 7.33
CA LEU A 22 -5.66 -2.45 6.26
C LEU A 22 -7.19 -2.60 6.22
N ALA A 23 -7.80 -2.16 5.12
CA ALA A 23 -9.23 -2.27 4.89
C ALA A 23 -9.64 -3.69 4.41
N GLU A 24 -10.93 -3.89 4.19
CA GLU A 24 -11.44 -5.13 3.61
C GLU A 24 -11.02 -5.30 2.14
N ALA A 25 -11.01 -6.54 1.67
CA ALA A 25 -10.69 -6.83 0.28
C ALA A 25 -11.66 -6.09 -0.64
N GLY A 26 -11.12 -5.29 -1.57
CA GLY A 26 -11.89 -4.53 -2.55
C GLY A 26 -12.26 -3.11 -2.15
N SER A 27 -11.98 -2.65 -0.92
CA SER A 27 -12.37 -1.29 -0.46
C SER A 27 -11.88 -0.15 -1.34
N VAL A 28 -10.72 -0.32 -1.99
CA VAL A 28 -10.14 0.66 -2.92
C VAL A 28 -9.96 0.10 -4.34
N ALA A 29 -10.37 -1.13 -4.62
CA ALA A 29 -10.09 -1.74 -5.94
C ALA A 29 -10.75 -0.97 -7.10
N TYR A 30 -11.89 -0.30 -6.84
CA TYR A 30 -12.65 0.43 -7.85
C TYR A 30 -11.93 1.67 -8.42
N ILE A 31 -10.90 2.20 -7.72
CA ILE A 31 -10.16 3.37 -8.22
C ILE A 31 -9.06 2.98 -9.22
N PHE A 32 -8.69 1.70 -9.30
CA PHE A 32 -7.64 1.19 -10.19
C PHE A 32 -8.26 0.49 -11.40
N SER A 33 -7.66 0.69 -12.59
CA SER A 33 -8.18 0.11 -13.82
C SER A 33 -7.10 -0.29 -14.81
N GLY A 34 -7.47 -1.18 -15.73
CA GLY A 34 -6.59 -1.67 -16.78
C GLY A 34 -5.55 -2.69 -16.29
N VAL A 35 -4.73 -3.15 -17.22
CA VAL A 35 -3.67 -4.16 -16.95
C VAL A 35 -2.56 -3.56 -16.09
N ASN A 36 -2.34 -2.25 -16.19
CA ASN A 36 -1.28 -1.56 -15.47
C ASN A 36 -1.70 -1.08 -14.07
N MET A 37 -2.96 -1.35 -13.65
CA MET A 37 -3.51 -0.88 -12.37
C MET A 37 -3.32 0.63 -12.17
N GLU A 38 -3.65 1.41 -13.19
CA GLU A 38 -3.54 2.88 -13.12
C GLU A 38 -4.70 3.44 -12.29
N PRO A 39 -4.44 4.36 -11.34
CA PRO A 39 -5.49 4.99 -10.55
C PRO A 39 -6.26 6.03 -11.38
N THR A 40 -7.57 6.14 -11.13
CA THR A 40 -8.46 7.08 -11.83
C THR A 40 -8.20 8.54 -11.44
N PHE A 41 -7.58 8.76 -10.28
CA PHE A 41 -7.15 10.07 -9.78
C PHE A 41 -5.93 9.88 -8.89
N LYS A 42 -5.12 10.93 -8.73
CA LYS A 42 -3.98 10.94 -7.81
C LYS A 42 -4.17 11.95 -6.68
N ILE A 43 -3.53 11.71 -5.55
CA ILE A 43 -3.56 12.56 -4.35
C ILE A 43 -2.14 13.10 -4.13
N PRO A 44 -1.93 14.43 -4.21
CA PRO A 44 -0.63 15.03 -3.93
C PRO A 44 -0.27 14.85 -2.47
N LEU A 45 0.91 14.28 -2.22
CA LEU A 45 1.48 14.16 -0.89
C LEU A 45 2.57 15.20 -0.69
N THR A 46 2.57 15.85 0.47
CA THR A 46 3.59 16.87 0.79
C THR A 46 4.04 16.77 2.25
N GLY A 47 5.24 17.28 2.53
CA GLY A 47 5.77 17.36 3.89
C GLY A 47 5.78 16.01 4.61
N ASP A 48 5.25 15.99 5.84
CA ASP A 48 5.25 14.80 6.70
C ASP A 48 4.46 13.61 6.12
N GLU A 49 3.46 13.87 5.27
CA GLU A 49 2.66 12.80 4.65
C GLU A 49 3.45 12.04 3.59
N LEU A 50 4.29 12.75 2.83
CA LEU A 50 5.20 12.14 1.86
C LEU A 50 6.20 11.22 2.58
N SER A 51 6.85 11.71 3.64
CA SER A 51 7.80 10.92 4.42
C SER A 51 7.15 9.66 5.02
N LYS A 52 5.90 9.75 5.50
CA LYS A 52 5.18 8.57 6.02
C LYS A 52 4.87 7.56 4.91
N TYR A 53 4.48 8.05 3.74
CA TYR A 53 4.21 7.21 2.58
C TYR A 53 5.48 6.49 2.09
N GLU A 54 6.61 7.20 2.00
CA GLU A 54 7.88 6.62 1.58
C GLU A 54 8.33 5.49 2.52
N ASN A 55 8.28 5.72 3.84
CA ASN A 55 8.60 4.69 4.82
C ASN A 55 7.64 3.48 4.73
N LEU A 56 6.35 3.72 4.53
CA LEU A 56 5.36 2.65 4.33
C LEU A 56 5.68 1.83 3.07
N TYR A 57 6.00 2.50 1.97
CA TYR A 57 6.33 1.87 0.70
C TYR A 57 7.58 0.98 0.84
N GLU A 58 8.66 1.52 1.43
CA GLU A 58 9.91 0.79 1.65
C GLU A 58 9.70 -0.46 2.54
N GLU A 59 8.93 -0.35 3.62
CA GLU A 59 8.65 -1.49 4.50
C GLU A 59 7.81 -2.57 3.80
N LEU A 60 6.87 -2.20 2.93
CA LEU A 60 6.07 -3.15 2.16
C LEU A 60 6.89 -3.82 1.05
N GLU A 61 7.71 -3.05 0.32
CA GLU A 61 8.59 -3.58 -0.73
C GLU A 61 9.66 -4.52 -0.16
N GLY A 62 10.09 -4.28 1.08
CA GLY A 62 11.02 -5.15 1.80
C GLY A 62 10.46 -6.52 2.20
N LEU A 63 9.17 -6.80 1.99
CA LEU A 63 8.59 -8.12 2.23
C LEU A 63 8.78 -9.04 1.01
N ASP A 64 9.47 -10.17 1.20
CA ASP A 64 9.67 -11.20 0.17
C ASP A 64 8.36 -11.72 -0.48
N ASP A 65 7.24 -11.54 0.22
CA ASP A 65 5.92 -11.99 -0.22
C ASP A 65 5.15 -11.01 -1.09
N ILE A 66 5.60 -9.75 -1.14
CA ILE A 66 5.00 -8.69 -1.94
C ILE A 66 5.65 -8.69 -3.32
N VAL A 67 4.81 -8.64 -4.36
CA VAL A 67 5.26 -8.63 -5.75
C VAL A 67 5.09 -7.24 -6.36
N ASP A 68 3.90 -6.66 -6.21
CA ASP A 68 3.54 -5.37 -6.77
C ASP A 68 2.85 -4.51 -5.71
N ILE A 69 3.14 -3.20 -5.76
CA ILE A 69 2.49 -2.17 -4.92
C ILE A 69 1.92 -1.10 -5.84
N TYR A 70 0.61 -0.85 -5.72
CA TYR A 70 -0.08 0.20 -6.46
C TYR A 70 -0.62 1.24 -5.49
N SER A 71 -0.52 2.51 -5.89
CA SER A 71 -0.91 3.65 -5.07
C SER A 71 -1.50 4.74 -5.94
N ASN A 72 -2.40 5.53 -5.36
CA ASN A 72 -2.89 6.76 -5.97
C ASN A 72 -2.15 8.00 -5.45
N ALA A 73 -0.98 7.86 -4.82
CA ALA A 73 -0.14 9.00 -4.45
C ALA A 73 0.44 9.71 -5.68
N ASP A 74 0.47 11.04 -5.63
CA ASP A 74 1.24 11.91 -6.53
C ASP A 74 2.45 12.42 -5.75
N LEU A 75 3.64 12.03 -6.21
CA LEU A 75 4.93 12.29 -5.57
C LEU A 75 5.61 13.52 -6.17
#